data_AF-A0A524KHN6-F1
#
_entry.id   AF-A0A524KHN6-F1
#
_cell.length_a   1.000
_cell.length_b   1.000
_cell.length_c   1.000
_cell.angle_alpha   90.00
_cell.angle_beta   90.00
_cell.angle_gamma   90.00
#
_symmetry.space_group_name_H-M   'P 1'
#
loop_
_entity.id
_entity.type
_entity.pdbx_description
1 polymer ?
#
loop_
_entity_poly.entity_id
_entity_poly.type
_entity_poly.pdbx_seq_one_letter_code
_entity_poly.pdbx_strand_id
1 'polypeptide(L)' 'KSRWSTERSETWRPVKPELVVEVAYDQVTGDRFRHGTKLVRWRPDKSPNQCTLEQIAQTAAPAKLVRHMLES' A
#
# COMPACT_ATOMS: atom_id res chain seq x y z
N LYS A 1 -16.83 19.19 -16.01
CA LYS A 1 -17.58 17.91 -16.01
C LYS A 1 -16.59 16.75 -16.03
N SER A 2 -16.30 16.14 -14.87
CA SER A 2 -15.39 14.98 -14.82
C SER A 2 -16.13 13.72 -15.26
N ARG A 3 -15.41 12.76 -15.86
CA ARG A 3 -15.92 11.46 -16.34
C ARG A 3 -16.58 10.56 -15.29
N TRP A 4 -16.61 11.00 -14.03
CA TRP A 4 -17.00 10.22 -12.87
C TRP A 4 -18.33 10.69 -12.28
N SER A 5 -18.92 11.74 -12.84
CA SER A 5 -20.18 12.32 -12.40
C SER A 5 -21.35 11.76 -13.22
N THR A 6 -21.59 10.45 -13.10
CA THR A 6 -22.87 9.85 -13.50
C THR A 6 -23.51 9.36 -12.22
N GLU A 7 -24.78 9.68 -12.03
CA GLU A 7 -25.71 9.29 -10.96
C GLU A 7 -25.43 7.89 -10.40
N ARG A 8 -24.43 7.79 -9.54
CA ARG A 8 -24.10 6.60 -8.78
C ARG A 8 -24.58 6.89 -7.39
N SER A 9 -25.19 5.89 -6.77
CA SER A 9 -25.37 5.84 -5.34
C SER A 9 -24.02 6.09 -4.66
N GLU A 10 -23.76 7.34 -4.28
CA GLU A 10 -22.54 7.87 -3.66
C GLU A 10 -22.32 7.33 -2.25
N THR A 11 -23.16 6.41 -1.79
CA THR A 11 -23.05 5.82 -0.46
C THR A 11 -21.86 4.88 -0.43
N TRP A 12 -20.72 5.42 0.01
CA TRP A 12 -19.57 4.63 0.41
C TRP A 12 -20.01 3.61 1.47
N ARG A 13 -19.64 2.34 1.26
CA ARG A 13 -19.83 1.28 2.23
C ARG A 13 -18.47 0.70 2.60
N PRO A 14 -18.13 0.63 3.89
CA PRO A 14 -16.90 -0.02 4.32
C PRO A 14 -16.95 -1.49 3.97
N VAL A 15 -15.86 -2.01 3.42
CA VAL A 15 -15.64 -3.44 3.28
C VAL A 15 -14.79 -3.93 4.44
N LYS A 16 -15.08 -5.13 4.92
CA LYS A 16 -14.25 -5.77 5.94
C LYS A 16 -12.91 -6.18 5.31
N PRO A 17 -11.77 -5.85 5.93
CA PRO A 17 -10.47 -6.28 5.43
C PRO A 17 -10.26 -7.77 5.73
N GLU A 18 -10.29 -8.60 4.69
CA GLU A 18 -10.15 -10.07 4.80
C GLU A 18 -8.97 -10.62 4.03
N LEU A 19 -8.48 -9.88 3.02
CA LEU A 19 -7.40 -10.31 2.14
C LEU A 19 -6.22 -9.36 2.24
N VAL A 20 -5.01 -9.91 2.18
CA VAL A 20 -3.77 -9.14 2.22
C VAL A 20 -3.01 -9.31 0.91
N VAL A 21 -2.48 -8.19 0.41
CA VAL A 21 -1.59 -8.15 -0.75
C VAL A 21 -0.33 -7.39 -0.43
N GLU A 22 0.74 -7.73 -1.13
CA GLU A 22 1.95 -6.94 -1.18
C GLU A 22 1.86 -5.98 -2.37
N VAL A 23 2.24 -4.72 -2.14
CA VAL A 23 2.23 -3.68 -3.17
C VAL A 23 3.60 -3.02 -3.28
N ALA A 24 3.99 -2.71 -4.51
CA ALA A 24 5.08 -1.79 -4.80
C ALA A 24 4.50 -0.40 -5.00
N TYR A 25 5.08 0.62 -4.37
CA TYR A 25 4.64 2.00 -4.44
C TYR A 25 5.83 2.96 -4.54
N ASP A 26 5.58 4.14 -5.09
CA ASP A 26 6.58 5.21 -5.21
C ASP A 26 6.49 6.20 -4.05
N GLN A 27 5.29 6.77 -3.83
CA GLN A 27 5.11 7.82 -2.83
C GLN A 27 3.91 7.56 -1.91
N VAL A 28 3.96 8.10 -0.70
CA VAL A 28 2.85 8.14 0.26
C VAL A 28 2.65 9.58 0.71
N THR A 29 1.40 10.07 0.69
CA THR A 29 1.04 11.41 1.16
C THR A 29 -0.28 11.36 1.89
N GLY A 30 -0.29 11.78 3.16
CA GLY A 30 -1.50 11.77 4.02
C GLY A 30 -2.11 10.37 4.10
N ASP A 31 -1.30 9.37 4.45
CA ASP A 31 -1.68 7.95 4.64
C ASP A 31 -2.26 7.27 3.40
N ARG A 32 -1.95 7.79 2.22
CA ARG A 32 -2.40 7.25 0.95
C ARG A 32 -1.25 7.11 -0.02
N PHE A 33 -1.21 5.98 -0.74
CA PHE A 33 -0.31 5.85 -1.87
C PHE A 33 -0.60 6.92 -2.93
N ARG A 34 0.47 7.40 -3.55
CA ARG A 34 0.49 8.40 -4.61
C ARG A 34 1.48 7.97 -5.67
N HIS A 35 1.12 8.27 -6.92
CA HIS A 35 1.81 7.76 -8.10
C HIS A 35 1.86 6.22 -8.09
N GLY A 36 2.32 5.58 -9.18
CA GLY A 36 2.06 4.17 -9.48
C GLY A 36 2.13 3.21 -8.29
N THR A 37 0.99 2.60 -7.94
CA THR A 37 0.92 1.49 -6.97
C THR A 37 0.58 0.22 -7.73
N LYS A 38 1.40 -0.82 -7.57
CA LYS A 38 1.22 -2.09 -8.26
C LYS A 38 1.05 -3.22 -7.27
N LEU A 39 0.06 -4.07 -7.50
CA LEU A 39 -0.09 -5.33 -6.79
C LEU A 39 1.05 -6.26 -7.23
N VAL A 40 1.82 -6.74 -6.25
CA VAL A 40 2.94 -7.67 -6.48
C VAL A 40 2.43 -9.11 -6.33
N ARG A 41 1.85 -9.43 -5.18
CA ARG A 41 1.35 -10.78 -4.87
C ARG A 41 0.32 -10.79 -3.73
N TRP A 42 -0.45 -11.86 -3.65
CA TRP A 42 -1.28 -12.17 -2.50
C TRP A 42 -0.43 -12.66 -1.32
N ARG A 43 -0.86 -12.34 -0.10
CA ARG A 43 -0.20 -12.72 1.16
C ARG A 43 -1.18 -13.45 2.07
N PRO A 44 -1.58 -14.69 1.72
CA PRO A 44 -2.47 -15.49 2.57
C PRO A 44 -1.82 -15.86 3.92
N ASP A 45 -0.51 -15.69 4.01
CA ASP A 45 0.30 -15.90 5.22
C ASP A 45 0.18 -14.78 6.26
N LYS A 46 -0.40 -13.62 5.88
CA LYS A 46 -0.55 -12.47 6.78
C LYS A 46 -1.99 -12.23 7.18
N SER A 47 -2.18 -11.90 8.45
CA SER A 47 -3.48 -11.44 8.95
C SER A 47 -3.71 -9.97 8.58
N PRO A 48 -4.94 -9.57 8.18
CA PRO A 48 -5.25 -8.17 7.87
C PRO A 48 -4.94 -7.19 9.00
N ASN A 49 -5.06 -7.62 10.28
CA ASN A 49 -4.76 -6.78 11.43
C ASN A 49 -3.26 -6.46 11.61
N GLN A 50 -2.37 -7.17 10.90
CA GLN A 50 -0.92 -6.93 10.90
C GLN A 50 -0.50 -5.90 9.84
N CYS A 51 -1.43 -5.40 9.03
CA CYS A 51 -1.16 -4.42 7.98
C CYS A 51 -1.37 -3.00 8.54
N THR A 52 -0.33 -2.44 9.18
CA THR A 52 -0.38 -1.12 9.84
C THR A 52 0.47 -0.08 9.10
N LEU A 53 0.16 1.21 9.29
CA LEU A 53 0.90 2.31 8.67
C LEU A 53 2.38 2.38 9.12
N GLU A 54 2.74 1.77 10.24
CA GLU A 54 4.12 1.71 10.74
C GLU A 54 5.07 1.02 9.73
N GLN A 55 4.54 0.11 8.91
CA GLN A 55 5.29 -0.59 7.86
C GLN A 55 5.80 0.38 6.77
N ILE A 56 5.10 1.49 6.56
CA ILE A 56 5.46 2.51 5.56
C ILE A 56 6.64 3.35 6.06
N ALA A 57 6.63 3.72 7.36
CA ALA A 57 7.69 4.53 7.97
C ALA A 57 9.04 3.80 8.03
N GLN A 58 9.03 2.47 8.19
CA GLN A 58 10.24 1.65 8.23
C GLN A 58 10.92 1.45 6.86
N THR A 59 10.20 1.67 5.75
CA THR A 59 10.68 1.35 4.40
C THR A 59 11.53 2.48 3.77
N ALA A 60 11.58 3.67 4.38
CA ALA A 60 12.34 4.80 3.85
C ALA A 60 13.80 4.83 4.33
N ALA A 61 14.60 3.82 3.95
CA ALA A 61 16.05 4.00 3.78
C ALA A 61 16.63 2.92 2.84
N PRO A 62 16.53 3.08 1.51
CA PRO A 62 17.28 2.23 0.57
C PRO A 62 18.80 2.21 0.87
N ALA A 63 19.32 3.28 1.48
CA ALA A 63 20.71 3.37 1.93
C ALA A 63 21.11 2.29 2.95
N LYS A 64 20.19 1.76 3.76
CA LYS A 64 20.50 0.69 4.73
C LYS A 64 20.56 -0.70 4.09
N LEU A 65 19.79 -0.96 3.04
CA LEU A 65 19.76 -2.27 2.37
C LEU A 65 21.00 -2.47 1.46
N VAL A 66 21.47 -1.40 0.82
CA VAL A 66 22.65 -1.45 -0.07
C VAL A 66 23.94 -1.70 0.71
N ARG A 67 24.09 -1.17 1.93
CA ARG A 67 25.27 -1.43 2.77
C ARG A 67 25.44 -2.91 3.11
N HIS A 68 24.35 -3.58 3.52
CA HIS A 68 24.40 -4.99 3.94
C HIS A 68 24.76 -5.95 2.79
N MET A 69 24.47 -5.57 1.54
CA MET A 69 24.78 -6.37 0.34
C MET A 69 26.19 -6.11 -0.21
N LEU A 70 26.82 -5.00 0.17
CA LEU A 70 28.19 -4.65 -0.23
C LEU A 70 29.25 -5.08 0.81
N GLU A 71 28.81 -5.47 2.01
CA GLU A 71 29.68 -5.90 3.13
C GLU A 71 29.66 -7.43 3.36
N SER A 72 29.14 -8.22 2.40
CA SER A 72 29.16 -9.70 2.42
C SER A 72 30.02 -10.27 1.29
#